data_AF-A0A7J2YXS4-F1
#
_entry.id   AF-A0A7J2YXS4-F1
#
_cell.length_a   1.000
_cell.length_b   1.000
_cell.length_c   1.000
_cell.angle_alpha   90.00
_cell.angle_beta   90.00
_cell.angle_gamma   90.00
#
_symmetry.space_group_name_H-M   'P 1'
#
loop_
_entity.id
_entity.type
_entity.pdbx_description
1 polymer ?
#
loop_
_entity_poly.entity_id
_entity_poly.type
_entity_poly.pdbx_seq_one_letter_code
_entity_poly.pdbx_strand_id
1 'polypeptide(L)'
;MASVTAEDVRDVLNVEDSDIPDAKVLKMIKRAAVTVGLEISATIDSINCTDAQKEAITVLAAIYALCFLTGGSAVGLNFSVGDLNASTSSRLPSLDVLQGEFSRLLDKLKTPYIGRA
;
A
#
# COMPACT_ATOMS: atom_id res chain seq x y z
N MET A 1 -8.41 15.43 -8.58
CA MET A 1 -7.50 14.31 -8.92
C MET A 1 -6.65 14.06 -7.69
N ALA A 2 -6.52 12.80 -7.32
CA ALA A 2 -5.84 12.38 -6.10
C ALA A 2 -4.38 12.02 -6.43
N SER A 3 -3.48 12.31 -5.50
CA SER A 3 -2.07 11.92 -5.58
C SER A 3 -1.65 11.25 -4.28
N VAL A 4 -0.78 10.24 -4.40
CA VAL A 4 -0.22 9.52 -3.26
C VAL A 4 1.08 10.20 -2.86
N THR A 5 1.15 10.70 -1.63
CA THR A 5 2.37 11.28 -1.06
C THR A 5 3.03 10.30 -0.09
N ALA A 6 4.31 10.52 0.20
CA ALA A 6 5.01 9.71 1.21
C ALA A 6 4.40 9.88 2.61
N GLU A 7 3.79 11.04 2.85
CA GLU A 7 3.09 11.43 4.07
C GLU A 7 1.88 10.53 4.31
N ASP A 8 1.06 10.31 3.27
CA ASP A 8 -0.15 9.48 3.30
C ASP A 8 0.18 8.03 3.71
N VAL A 9 1.29 7.50 3.21
CA VAL A 9 1.78 6.15 3.55
C VAL A 9 2.29 6.08 5.00
N ARG A 10 2.98 7.14 5.44
CA ARG A 10 3.52 7.24 6.81
C ARG A 10 2.41 7.38 7.85
N ASP A 11 1.38 8.14 7.54
CA ASP A 11 0.19 8.33 8.38
C ASP A 11 -0.52 7.00 8.62
N VAL A 12 -0.75 6.21 7.55
CA VAL A 12 -1.36 4.87 7.64
C VAL A 12 -0.59 3.92 8.55
N LEU A 13 0.74 4.02 8.56
CA LEU A 13 1.60 3.18 9.39
C LEU A 13 1.89 3.78 10.77
N ASN A 14 1.49 5.02 11.03
CA ASN A 14 1.88 5.77 12.22
C ASN A 14 3.40 5.79 12.44
N VAL A 15 4.16 6.08 11.37
CA VAL A 15 5.63 6.13 11.38
C VAL A 15 6.14 7.50 10.96
N GLU A 16 7.36 7.81 11.36
CA GLU A 16 8.00 9.11 11.10
C GLU A 16 8.94 9.03 9.90
N ASP A 17 9.41 10.17 9.38
CA ASP A 17 10.40 10.20 8.29
C ASP A 17 11.74 9.54 8.67
N SER A 18 12.02 9.47 9.97
CA SER A 18 13.19 8.81 10.54
C SER A 18 13.17 7.28 10.42
N ASP A 19 11.98 6.67 10.35
CA ASP A 19 11.83 5.21 10.18
C ASP A 19 12.04 4.77 8.73
N ILE A 20 11.49 5.54 7.78
CA ILE A 20 11.59 5.23 6.35
C ILE A 20 11.85 6.49 5.51
N PRO A 21 12.96 6.54 4.75
CA PRO A 21 13.29 7.71 3.95
C PRO A 21 12.33 7.87 2.76
N ASP A 22 12.03 9.11 2.41
CA ASP A 22 11.04 9.48 1.36
C ASP A 22 11.40 8.85 0.01
N ALA A 23 12.68 8.80 -0.32
CA ALA A 23 13.17 8.17 -1.55
C ALA A 23 12.77 6.69 -1.66
N LYS A 24 12.60 6.00 -0.52
CA LYS A 24 12.18 4.60 -0.47
C LYS A 24 10.66 4.48 -0.54
N VAL A 25 9.93 5.32 0.19
CA VAL A 25 8.46 5.39 0.11
C VAL A 25 8.01 5.72 -1.31
N LEU A 26 8.62 6.70 -1.98
CA LEU A 26 8.33 7.06 -3.37
C LEU A 26 8.58 5.89 -4.34
N LYS A 27 9.63 5.08 -4.13
CA LYS A 27 9.85 3.86 -4.92
C LYS A 27 8.77 2.81 -4.65
N MET A 28 8.33 2.67 -3.41
CA MET A 28 7.24 1.74 -3.04
C MET A 28 5.91 2.17 -3.65
N ILE A 29 5.58 3.46 -3.61
CA ILE A 29 4.40 4.04 -4.25
C ILE A 29 4.40 3.76 -5.76
N LYS A 30 5.53 4.00 -6.44
CA LYS A 30 5.64 3.70 -7.89
C LYS A 30 5.45 2.22 -8.19
N ARG A 31 6.06 1.34 -7.39
CA ARG A 31 5.86 -0.12 -7.54
C ARG A 31 4.41 -0.51 -7.29
N ALA A 32 3.79 0.05 -6.25
CA ALA A 32 2.40 -0.19 -5.91
C ALA A 32 1.47 0.24 -7.04
N ALA A 33 1.65 1.44 -7.59
CA ALA A 33 0.87 1.94 -8.74
C ALA A 33 0.98 1.01 -9.96
N VAL A 34 2.19 0.54 -10.28
CA VAL A 34 2.40 -0.45 -11.35
C VAL A 34 1.69 -1.76 -11.03
N THR A 35 1.81 -2.29 -9.80
CA THR A 35 1.12 -3.53 -9.40
C THR A 35 -0.39 -3.40 -9.49
N VAL A 36 -0.99 -2.36 -8.91
CA VAL A 36 -2.44 -2.14 -9.00
C VAL A 36 -2.87 -2.00 -10.46
N GLY A 37 -2.10 -1.28 -11.27
CA GLY A 37 -2.38 -1.16 -12.70
C GLY A 37 -2.32 -2.49 -13.46
N LEU A 38 -1.34 -3.36 -13.16
CA LEU A 38 -1.26 -4.70 -13.71
C LEU A 38 -2.48 -5.56 -13.31
N GLU A 39 -2.93 -5.44 -12.06
CA GLU A 39 -4.04 -6.23 -11.52
C GLU A 39 -5.41 -5.89 -12.14
N ILE A 40 -5.64 -4.60 -12.46
CA ILE A 40 -6.86 -4.12 -13.12
C ILE A 40 -6.68 -3.96 -14.64
N SER A 41 -5.54 -4.38 -15.18
CA SER A 41 -5.19 -4.22 -16.61
C SER A 41 -5.32 -2.77 -17.12
N ALA A 42 -4.95 -1.79 -16.29
CA ALA A 42 -5.01 -0.36 -16.61
C ALA A 42 -3.72 0.36 -16.20
N THR A 43 -3.37 1.43 -16.93
CA THR A 43 -2.24 2.27 -16.55
C THR A 43 -2.67 3.22 -15.44
N ILE A 44 -2.13 3.04 -14.24
CA ILE A 44 -2.37 3.94 -13.11
C ILE A 44 -1.10 4.73 -12.81
N ASP A 45 -1.26 6.02 -12.60
CA ASP A 45 -0.18 6.90 -12.18
C ASP A 45 -0.43 7.38 -10.73
N SER A 46 0.60 7.35 -9.90
CA SER A 46 0.52 7.77 -8.50
C SER A 46 0.27 9.28 -8.31
N ILE A 47 0.49 10.08 -9.35
CA ILE A 47 0.31 11.54 -9.35
C ILE A 47 -1.09 11.91 -9.88
N ASN A 48 -1.69 11.05 -10.70
CA ASN A 48 -2.99 11.28 -11.31
C ASN A 48 -3.86 10.03 -11.24
N CYS A 49 -4.48 9.83 -10.08
CA CYS A 49 -5.34 8.68 -9.83
C CYS A 49 -6.71 9.09 -9.25
N THR A 50 -7.67 8.18 -9.33
CA THR A 50 -8.97 8.32 -8.64
C THR A 50 -8.78 8.10 -7.14
N ASP A 51 -9.75 8.53 -6.34
CA ASP A 51 -9.70 8.37 -4.89
C ASP A 51 -9.51 6.89 -4.47
N ALA A 52 -10.26 5.98 -5.10
CA ALA A 52 -10.14 4.55 -4.88
C ALA A 52 -8.76 3.98 -5.29
N GLN A 53 -8.17 4.50 -6.37
CA GLN A 53 -6.83 4.11 -6.80
C GLN A 53 -5.76 4.66 -5.84
N LYS A 54 -5.91 5.91 -5.39
CA LYS A 54 -5.03 6.52 -4.37
C LYS A 54 -5.03 5.62 -3.14
N GLU A 55 -6.20 5.28 -2.62
CA GLU A 55 -6.36 4.45 -1.43
C GLU A 55 -5.69 3.06 -1.60
N ALA A 56 -5.92 2.39 -2.73
CA ALA A 56 -5.31 1.09 -3.02
C ALA A 56 -3.77 1.17 -3.09
N ILE A 57 -3.24 2.22 -3.73
CA ILE A 57 -1.78 2.43 -3.85
C ILE A 57 -1.18 2.77 -2.48
N THR A 58 -1.84 3.61 -1.68
CA THR A 58 -1.39 3.95 -0.33
C THR A 58 -1.32 2.72 0.55
N VAL A 59 -2.38 1.91 0.58
CA VAL A 59 -2.41 0.68 1.39
C VAL A 59 -1.32 -0.29 0.94
N LEU A 60 -1.13 -0.48 -0.36
CA LEU A 60 -0.08 -1.36 -0.88
C LEU A 60 1.32 -0.84 -0.58
N ALA A 61 1.54 0.47 -0.70
CA ALA A 61 2.79 1.11 -0.32
C ALA A 61 3.05 1.02 1.19
N ALA A 62 2.00 1.12 2.01
CA ALA A 62 2.07 0.90 3.45
C ALA A 62 2.45 -0.54 3.79
N ILE A 63 1.89 -1.54 3.09
CA ILE A 63 2.32 -2.93 3.23
C ILE A 63 3.81 -3.09 2.90
N TYR A 64 4.29 -2.47 1.81
CA TYR A 64 5.70 -2.52 1.45
C TYR A 64 6.60 -1.86 2.49
N ALA A 65 6.19 -0.72 3.04
CA ALA A 65 6.91 -0.01 4.08
C ALA A 65 6.91 -0.81 5.40
N LEU A 66 5.77 -1.38 5.79
CA LEU A 66 5.67 -2.30 6.93
C LEU A 66 6.62 -3.49 6.76
N CYS A 67 6.60 -4.13 5.61
CA CYS A 67 7.49 -5.25 5.32
C CYS A 67 8.97 -4.85 5.41
N PHE A 68 9.30 -3.65 4.96
CA PHE A 68 10.65 -3.12 5.08
C PHE A 68 11.06 -2.83 6.54
N LEU A 69 10.17 -2.24 7.34
CA LEU A 69 10.41 -1.93 8.76
C LEU A 69 10.56 -3.19 9.62
N THR A 70 9.82 -4.24 9.28
CA THR A 70 9.90 -5.55 9.97
C THR A 70 11.11 -6.39 9.55
N GLY A 71 11.96 -5.90 8.63
CA GLY A 71 13.04 -6.70 8.05
C GLY A 71 12.54 -7.85 7.17
N GLY A 72 11.28 -7.80 6.76
CA GLY A 72 10.64 -8.73 5.85
C GLY A 72 10.98 -8.46 4.38
N SER A 73 10.27 -9.15 3.50
CA SER A 73 10.39 -8.99 2.05
C SER A 73 9.01 -8.85 1.41
N ALA A 74 8.88 -7.90 0.49
CA ALA A 74 7.66 -7.73 -0.29
C ALA A 74 7.97 -7.52 -1.77
N VAL A 75 7.33 -8.32 -2.62
CA VAL A 75 7.48 -8.27 -4.07
C VAL A 75 6.11 -8.49 -4.72
N GLY A 76 5.54 -7.45 -5.33
CA GLY A 76 4.22 -7.50 -5.94
C GLY A 76 3.14 -7.74 -4.89
N LEU A 77 2.36 -8.81 -5.06
CA LEU A 77 1.35 -9.22 -4.09
C LEU A 77 1.84 -10.24 -3.06
N ASN A 78 3.11 -10.61 -3.11
CA ASN A 78 3.70 -11.53 -2.13
C ASN A 78 4.41 -10.74 -1.03
N PHE A 79 3.85 -10.79 0.17
CA PHE A 79 4.35 -10.08 1.34
C PHE A 79 4.79 -11.08 2.41
N SER A 80 5.92 -10.82 3.05
CA SER A 80 6.44 -11.65 4.14
C SER A 80 7.05 -10.75 5.18
N VAL A 81 6.32 -10.51 6.27
CA VAL A 81 6.87 -9.77 7.42
C VAL A 81 8.02 -10.56 8.05
N GLY A 82 9.05 -9.85 8.45
CA GLY A 82 10.19 -10.43 9.17
C GLY A 82 9.89 -10.60 10.67
N ASP A 83 10.94 -10.84 11.45
CA ASP A 83 10.84 -10.94 12.90
C ASP A 83 10.47 -9.58 13.50
N LEU A 84 9.18 -9.45 13.82
CA LEU A 84 8.59 -8.28 14.46
C LEU A 84 9.03 -8.23 15.93
N ASN A 85 10.06 -7.43 16.23
CA ASN A 85 10.37 -7.12 17.62
C ASN A 85 9.12 -6.52 18.32
N ALA A 86 8.79 -7.01 19.51
CA ALA A 86 7.54 -6.66 20.24
C ALA A 86 7.32 -5.14 20.43
N SER A 87 8.38 -4.34 20.36
CA SER A 87 8.38 -2.89 20.46
C SER A 87 7.73 -2.19 19.25
N THR A 88 7.79 -2.78 18.06
CA THR A 88 7.21 -2.25 16.80
C THR A 88 5.85 -2.90 16.47
N SER A 89 5.60 -4.11 16.98
CA SER A 89 4.35 -4.87 16.78
C SER A 89 3.11 -4.20 17.37
N SER A 90 3.27 -3.37 18.40
CA SER A 90 2.16 -2.67 19.07
C SER A 90 1.81 -1.30 18.45
N ARG A 91 2.64 -0.78 17.54
CA ARG A 91 2.40 0.49 16.82
C ARG A 91 1.91 0.28 15.39
N LEU A 92 2.31 -0.82 14.76
CA LEU A 92 2.05 -1.08 13.35
C LEU A 92 0.74 -1.85 13.17
N PRO A 93 -0.08 -1.51 12.16
CA PRO A 93 -1.26 -2.29 11.81
C PRO A 93 -0.87 -3.71 11.37
N SER A 94 -1.74 -4.69 11.66
CA SER A 94 -1.49 -6.08 11.26
C SER A 94 -1.46 -6.21 9.74
N LEU A 95 -0.44 -6.91 9.22
CA LEU A 95 -0.29 -7.17 7.79
C LEU A 95 -1.54 -7.79 7.16
N ASP A 96 -2.21 -8.68 7.90
CA ASP A 96 -3.43 -9.36 7.48
C ASP A 96 -4.58 -8.37 7.22
N VAL A 97 -4.73 -7.37 8.10
CA VAL A 97 -5.75 -6.31 7.96
C VAL A 97 -5.46 -5.46 6.72
N LEU A 98 -4.21 -5.03 6.54
CA LEU A 98 -3.80 -4.26 5.36
C LEU A 98 -3.98 -5.06 4.06
N GLN A 99 -3.63 -6.34 4.04
CA GLN A 99 -3.85 -7.21 2.89
C GLN A 99 -5.34 -7.40 2.58
N GLY A 100 -6.18 -7.59 3.60
CA GLY A 100 -7.63 -7.69 3.45
C GLY A 100 -8.24 -6.40 2.88
N GLU A 101 -7.84 -5.24 3.41
CA GLU A 101 -8.24 -3.93 2.91
C GLU A 101 -7.79 -3.71 1.46
N PHE A 102 -6.53 -4.03 1.14
CA PHE A 102 -6.02 -3.94 -0.22
C PHE A 102 -6.77 -4.85 -1.19
N SER A 103 -7.02 -6.11 -0.81
CA SER A 103 -7.77 -7.06 -1.63
C SER A 103 -9.19 -6.57 -1.90
N ARG A 104 -9.84 -5.98 -0.88
CA ARG A 104 -11.17 -5.39 -1.02
C ARG A 104 -11.19 -4.16 -1.92
N LEU A 105 -10.19 -3.29 -1.80
CA LEU A 105 -10.03 -2.11 -2.68
C LEU A 105 -9.77 -2.56 -4.12
N LEU A 106 -8.93 -3.58 -4.30
CA LEU A 106 -8.61 -4.11 -5.61
C LEU A 106 -9.81 -4.79 -6.27
N ASP A 107 -10.61 -5.54 -5.51
CA ASP A 107 -11.87 -6.11 -5.98
C ASP A 107 -12.85 -5.01 -6.40
N LYS A 108 -12.97 -3.93 -5.62
CA LYS A 108 -13.77 -2.75 -5.99
C LYS A 108 -13.28 -2.03 -7.24
N LEU A 109 -11.99 -2.04 -7.51
CA LEU A 109 -11.41 -1.44 -8.72
C LEU A 109 -11.56 -2.35 -9.94
N LYS A 110 -11.53 -3.67 -9.72
CA LYS A 110 -11.61 -4.70 -10.77
C LYS A 110 -13.03 -5.02 -11.18
N THR A 111 -13.96 -4.98 -10.24
CA THR A 111 -15.39 -5.06 -10.54
C THR A 111 -15.86 -3.68 -10.99
N PRO A 112 -16.25 -3.48 -12.27
CA PRO A 112 -17.11 -2.35 -12.57
C PRO A 112 -18.33 -2.51 -11.66
N TYR A 113 -18.75 -1.45 -11.00
CA TYR A 113 -19.94 -1.39 -10.15
C TYR A 113 -21.15 -2.00 -10.88
N ILE A 114 -21.32 -3.32 -10.82
CA ILE A 114 -22.56 -4.00 -11.18
C ILE A 114 -23.40 -3.84 -9.93
N GLY A 115 -24.07 -2.69 -9.86
CA GLY A 115 -25.21 -2.51 -8.99
C GLY A 115 -26.09 -3.75 -9.13
N ARG A 116 -26.21 -4.50 -8.05
CA ARG A 116 -27.12 -5.63 -7.93
C ARG A 116 -28.53 -5.05 -8.07
N ALA A 117 -29.10 -5.16 -9.27
CA ALA A 117 -30.50 -4.89 -9.56
C ALA A 117 -31.37 -6.05 -9.05
#